data_AF-A0A9E7W3U2-F1
#
_entry.id   AF-A0A9E7W3U2-F1
#
_cell.length_a   1.000
_cell.length_b   1.000
_cell.length_c   1.000
_cell.angle_alpha   90.00
_cell.angle_beta   90.00
_cell.angle_gamma   90.00
#
_symmetry.space_group_name_H-M   'P 1'
#
loop_
_entity.id
_entity.type
_entity.pdbx_description
1 polymer ?
#
loop_
_entity_poly.entity_id
_entity_poly.type
_entity_poly.pdbx_seq_one_letter_code
_entity_poly.pdbx_strand_id
1 'polypeptide(L)'
;MGAFVGKELLGIGLVLVLVLTGLGAVVLNRPKPIAADPAFEGTPLAGSQVTGRLGGIIDTAFGAVQDFADDNDAFYDEVLEALRAQWNDRPITGNWTDRGLVPPAGVGAPAADSGEGEGQKGVSTFVYGSDIHCNIGMARVVGAVAEMSRADAYIDGGDISMTGTSAENYCLDVVDDELPEKLPRMIVKGNHDSMETTRHARTRGWNVLEDSTAEVAGVTFFGAADPRRTVFGSGPQLETDLTADQYAQRLRDEACRADFDIMLIHDPAVGGPSLRSGCAAYALSGHWHRRVGPENFGSGTRYVSSTTGGALANALTPGPLKMNAELSIIRVDNETKRPIDVQIITVTPDKKVQIAPWVRFPEPRPLVGQPPADEPVGE
;
A
#
# COMPACT_ATOMS: atom_id res chain seq x y z
N MET A 1 -92.91 24.41 -25.13
CA MET A 1 -93.96 23.54 -24.56
C MET A 1 -93.72 22.13 -25.07
N GLY A 2 -93.39 21.18 -24.17
CA GLY A 2 -93.31 19.72 -24.38
C GLY A 2 -92.19 19.21 -25.31
N ALA A 3 -91.55 18.06 -25.12
CA ALA A 3 -91.48 17.10 -24.03
C ALA A 3 -90.33 16.12 -24.36
N PHE A 4 -89.46 15.87 -23.38
CA PHE A 4 -88.89 14.57 -22.98
C PHE A 4 -88.32 13.54 -23.99
N VAL A 5 -87.05 13.16 -23.70
CA VAL A 5 -86.44 11.82 -23.73
C VAL A 5 -85.85 11.29 -25.05
N GLY A 6 -84.54 10.97 -24.98
CA GLY A 6 -84.01 9.75 -25.59
C GLY A 6 -82.73 9.91 -26.40
N LYS A 7 -81.57 9.76 -25.75
CA LYS A 7 -80.48 8.80 -26.06
C LYS A 7 -79.14 9.29 -25.51
N GLU A 8 -78.73 8.63 -24.44
CA GLU A 8 -77.37 8.65 -23.91
C GLU A 8 -76.39 7.97 -24.88
N LEU A 9 -75.26 8.64 -25.08
CA LEU A 9 -73.90 8.11 -24.96
C LEU A 9 -73.73 6.59 -25.16
N LEU A 10 -73.57 6.19 -26.42
CA LEU A 10 -72.91 4.93 -26.78
C LEU A 10 -71.48 5.25 -27.22
N GLY A 11 -70.54 5.15 -26.28
CA GLY A 11 -69.13 5.30 -26.62
C GLY A 11 -68.18 5.48 -25.45
N ILE A 12 -68.34 4.74 -24.34
CA ILE A 12 -67.30 4.38 -23.35
C ILE A 12 -67.91 3.21 -22.56
N GLY A 13 -67.64 1.97 -22.97
CA GLY A 13 -68.31 0.81 -22.36
C GLY A 13 -67.68 -0.55 -22.67
N LEU A 14 -66.42 -0.59 -23.10
CA LEU A 14 -65.74 -1.85 -23.44
C LEU A 14 -64.33 -2.01 -22.84
N VAL A 15 -63.90 -1.11 -21.95
CA VAL A 15 -62.56 -1.22 -21.32
C VAL A 15 -62.62 -1.44 -19.80
N LEU A 16 -63.78 -1.24 -19.15
CA LEU A 16 -63.88 -1.34 -17.69
C LEU A 16 -64.40 -2.68 -17.12
N VAL A 17 -64.71 -3.67 -17.96
CA VAL A 17 -65.20 -4.99 -17.49
C VAL A 17 -64.16 -6.10 -17.57
N LEU A 18 -63.00 -5.87 -18.20
CA LEU A 18 -61.88 -6.84 -18.20
C LEU A 18 -60.92 -6.67 -17.00
N VAL A 19 -61.14 -5.69 -16.13
CA VAL A 19 -60.29 -5.45 -14.94
C VAL A 19 -60.86 -6.12 -13.66
N LEU A 20 -62.09 -6.66 -13.68
CA LEU A 20 -62.73 -7.22 -12.47
C LEU A 20 -62.97 -8.74 -12.47
N THR A 21 -62.68 -9.46 -13.55
CA THR A 21 -62.74 -10.94 -13.57
C THR A 21 -61.38 -11.63 -13.40
N GLY A 22 -60.32 -10.86 -13.14
CA GLY A 22 -58.98 -11.34 -12.82
C GLY A 22 -58.60 -11.28 -11.33
N LEU A 23 -59.57 -10.99 -10.44
CA LEU A 23 -59.35 -10.89 -8.98
C LEU A 23 -59.75 -12.15 -8.20
N GLY A 24 -60.11 -13.22 -8.90
CA GLY A 24 -60.59 -14.48 -8.33
C GLY A 24 -59.60 -15.65 -8.39
N ALA A 25 -58.29 -15.40 -8.41
CA ALA A 25 -57.26 -16.44 -8.19
C ALA A 25 -55.90 -15.82 -7.83
N VAL A 26 -55.87 -14.74 -7.05
CA VAL A 26 -54.67 -14.44 -6.26
C VAL A 26 -54.63 -15.49 -5.18
N VAL A 27 -54.03 -16.63 -5.50
CA VAL A 27 -53.34 -17.43 -4.48
C VAL A 27 -52.42 -16.42 -3.81
N LEU A 28 -52.76 -16.05 -2.58
CA LEU A 28 -51.86 -15.39 -1.64
C LEU A 28 -50.71 -16.37 -1.38
N ASN A 29 -49.85 -16.60 -2.38
CA ASN A 29 -48.49 -16.98 -2.14
C ASN A 29 -47.92 -15.77 -1.42
N ARG A 30 -47.96 -15.82 -0.08
CA ARG A 30 -47.10 -14.98 0.74
C ARG A 30 -45.74 -15.00 0.03
N PRO A 31 -45.11 -13.84 -0.27
CA PRO A 31 -43.74 -13.87 -0.73
C PRO A 31 -43.00 -14.77 0.27
N LYS A 32 -42.38 -15.84 -0.25
CA LYS A 32 -41.60 -16.73 0.62
C LYS A 32 -40.69 -15.81 1.43
N PRO A 33 -40.61 -15.98 2.76
CA PRO A 33 -39.66 -15.22 3.54
C PRO A 33 -38.30 -15.31 2.85
N ILE A 34 -37.63 -14.18 2.70
CA ILE A 34 -36.25 -14.14 2.20
C ILE A 34 -35.49 -15.11 3.10
N ALA A 35 -35.12 -16.26 2.55
CA ALA A 35 -34.25 -17.19 3.24
C ALA A 35 -32.87 -16.63 2.96
N ALA A 36 -32.30 -15.94 3.95
CA ALA A 36 -30.94 -15.45 3.89
C ALA A 36 -30.05 -16.61 3.43
N ASP A 37 -29.24 -16.36 2.41
CA ASP A 37 -28.30 -17.35 1.94
C ASP A 37 -27.21 -17.49 3.01
N PRO A 38 -26.96 -18.69 3.55
CA PRO A 38 -25.83 -18.92 4.46
C PRO A 38 -24.50 -18.48 3.83
N ALA A 39 -24.40 -18.52 2.50
CA ALA A 39 -23.25 -18.04 1.73
C ALA A 39 -23.01 -16.53 1.87
N PHE A 40 -23.83 -15.75 2.57
CA PHE A 40 -23.54 -14.33 2.83
C PHE A 40 -23.33 -14.00 4.30
N GLU A 41 -23.40 -14.98 5.21
CA GLU A 41 -23.13 -14.74 6.63
C GLU A 41 -21.70 -14.21 6.84
N GLY A 42 -21.56 -13.15 7.65
CA GLY A 42 -20.26 -12.49 7.88
C GLY A 42 -19.80 -11.53 6.78
N THR A 43 -20.58 -11.34 5.71
CA THR A 43 -20.27 -10.41 4.61
C THR A 43 -21.17 -9.16 4.62
N PRO A 44 -20.83 -8.08 3.89
CA PRO A 44 -21.75 -6.96 3.66
C PRO A 44 -23.08 -7.33 3.00
N LEU A 45 -23.20 -8.53 2.45
CA LEU A 45 -24.42 -9.05 1.81
C LEU A 45 -25.25 -9.93 2.76
N ALA A 46 -24.86 -10.07 4.04
CA ALA A 46 -25.58 -10.87 5.03
C ALA A 46 -27.08 -10.53 5.06
N GLY A 47 -27.92 -11.57 5.02
CA GLY A 47 -29.38 -11.42 4.93
C GLY A 47 -29.95 -11.33 3.51
N SER A 48 -29.10 -11.29 2.48
CA SER A 48 -29.52 -11.35 1.07
C SER A 48 -29.89 -12.77 0.65
N GLN A 49 -30.72 -12.90 -0.39
CA GLN A 49 -31.09 -14.18 -0.98
C GLN A 49 -30.87 -14.13 -2.49
N VAL A 50 -30.27 -15.17 -3.05
CA VAL A 50 -30.21 -15.36 -4.49
C VAL A 50 -31.08 -16.54 -4.90
N THR A 51 -31.91 -16.35 -5.94
CA THR A 51 -32.87 -17.37 -6.39
C THR A 51 -32.61 -17.78 -7.84
N GLY A 52 -33.02 -19.00 -8.18
CA GLY A 52 -32.93 -19.52 -9.55
C GLY A 52 -31.59 -20.18 -9.87
N ARG A 53 -31.26 -20.28 -11.17
CA ARG A 53 -30.07 -21.00 -11.68
C ARG A 53 -28.73 -20.36 -11.29
N LEU A 54 -28.77 -19.15 -10.73
CA LEU A 54 -27.60 -18.43 -10.23
C LEU A 54 -27.22 -18.81 -8.80
N GLY A 55 -28.15 -19.40 -8.01
CA GLY A 55 -27.88 -19.78 -6.62
C GLY A 55 -26.72 -20.76 -6.48
N GLY A 56 -26.78 -21.90 -7.16
CA GLY A 56 -25.68 -22.88 -7.10
C GLY A 56 -24.35 -22.40 -7.70
N ILE A 57 -24.37 -21.40 -8.59
CA ILE A 57 -23.14 -20.75 -9.10
C ILE A 57 -22.55 -19.83 -8.02
N ILE A 58 -23.40 -19.13 -7.28
CA ILE A 58 -22.99 -18.23 -6.20
C ILE A 58 -22.52 -19.02 -4.98
N ASP A 59 -23.17 -20.12 -4.63
CA ASP A 59 -22.71 -21.02 -3.55
C ASP A 59 -21.32 -21.57 -3.86
N THR A 60 -21.10 -21.99 -5.12
CA THR A 60 -19.80 -22.50 -5.57
C THR A 60 -18.75 -21.39 -5.62
N ALA A 61 -19.12 -20.20 -6.11
CA ALA A 61 -18.22 -19.04 -6.16
C ALA A 61 -17.88 -18.54 -4.75
N PHE A 62 -18.84 -18.54 -3.83
CA PHE A 62 -18.65 -18.14 -2.45
C PHE A 62 -17.79 -19.15 -1.70
N GLY A 63 -18.07 -20.45 -1.83
CA GLY A 63 -17.22 -21.50 -1.29
C GLY A 63 -15.78 -21.39 -1.81
N ALA A 64 -15.59 -21.13 -3.09
CA ALA A 64 -14.25 -20.92 -3.66
C ALA A 64 -13.55 -19.65 -3.11
N VAL A 65 -14.30 -18.57 -2.84
CA VAL A 65 -13.75 -17.36 -2.21
C VAL A 65 -13.40 -17.62 -0.74
N GLN A 66 -14.23 -18.37 -0.02
CA GLN A 66 -13.99 -18.76 1.36
C GLN A 66 -12.78 -19.69 1.46
N ASP A 67 -12.72 -20.75 0.65
CA ASP A 67 -11.57 -21.66 0.59
C ASP A 67 -10.28 -20.88 0.25
N PHE A 68 -10.35 -19.94 -0.69
CA PHE A 68 -9.21 -19.08 -1.03
C PHE A 68 -8.78 -18.18 0.14
N ALA A 69 -9.73 -17.63 0.89
CA ALA A 69 -9.44 -16.82 2.07
C ALA A 69 -8.80 -17.67 3.18
N ASP A 70 -9.37 -18.84 3.47
CA ASP A 70 -8.87 -19.77 4.48
C ASP A 70 -7.46 -20.29 4.13
N ASP A 71 -7.23 -20.65 2.87
CA ASP A 71 -5.91 -21.08 2.36
C ASP A 71 -4.89 -19.93 2.43
N ASN A 72 -5.32 -18.70 2.11
CA ASN A 72 -4.48 -17.52 2.24
C ASN A 72 -4.11 -17.25 3.69
N ASP A 73 -5.08 -17.31 4.62
CA ASP A 73 -4.83 -17.07 6.03
C ASP A 73 -3.90 -18.13 6.62
N ALA A 74 -4.12 -19.41 6.29
CA ALA A 74 -3.22 -20.50 6.68
C ALA A 74 -1.78 -20.29 6.16
N PHE A 75 -1.63 -19.81 4.92
CA PHE A 75 -0.32 -19.47 4.36
C PHE A 75 0.38 -18.40 5.21
N TYR A 76 -0.32 -17.30 5.53
CA TYR A 76 0.29 -16.18 6.24
C TYR A 76 0.44 -16.44 7.75
N ASP A 77 -0.36 -17.33 8.33
CA ASP A 77 -0.16 -17.82 9.70
C ASP A 77 1.18 -18.56 9.84
N GLU A 78 1.49 -19.45 8.90
CA GLU A 78 2.79 -20.15 8.84
C GLU A 78 3.95 -19.16 8.61
N VAL A 79 3.76 -18.15 7.74
CA VAL A 79 4.75 -17.08 7.54
C VAL A 79 5.00 -16.30 8.82
N LEU A 80 3.96 -15.94 9.57
CA LEU A 80 4.09 -15.20 10.83
C LEU A 80 4.76 -16.04 11.92
N GLU A 81 4.49 -17.35 11.98
CA GLU A 81 5.23 -18.27 12.85
C GLU A 81 6.71 -18.33 12.49
N ALA A 82 7.03 -18.50 11.20
CA ALA A 82 8.39 -18.51 10.71
C ALA A 82 9.11 -17.17 10.97
N LEU A 83 8.42 -16.05 10.81
CA LEU A 83 8.93 -14.71 11.12
C LEU A 83 9.29 -14.60 12.61
N ARG A 84 8.38 -14.97 13.51
CA ARG A 84 8.63 -14.91 14.96
C ARG A 84 9.80 -15.80 15.39
N ALA A 85 9.93 -16.99 14.77
CA ALA A 85 11.06 -17.87 15.00
C ALA A 85 12.38 -17.22 14.54
N GLN A 86 12.43 -16.73 13.30
CA GLN A 86 13.61 -16.06 12.75
C GLN A 86 13.95 -14.75 13.46
N TRP A 87 12.96 -14.06 14.02
CA TRP A 87 13.15 -12.80 14.73
C TRP A 87 14.16 -12.95 15.86
N ASN A 88 14.05 -14.00 16.69
CA ASN A 88 14.93 -14.21 17.83
C ASN A 88 16.37 -14.56 17.43
N ASP A 89 16.55 -15.20 16.27
CA ASP A 89 17.85 -15.63 15.75
C ASP A 89 18.48 -14.63 14.77
N ARG A 90 17.79 -13.50 14.51
CA ARG A 90 18.22 -12.56 13.46
C ARG A 90 19.58 -11.92 13.78
N PRO A 91 20.35 -11.53 12.76
CA PRO A 91 21.54 -10.73 12.97
C PRO A 91 21.20 -9.39 13.67
N ILE A 92 21.76 -9.20 14.86
CA ILE A 92 21.64 -7.94 15.64
C ILE A 92 22.87 -7.03 15.48
N THR A 93 23.78 -7.37 14.57
CA THR A 93 25.03 -6.63 14.35
C THR A 93 24.75 -5.31 13.63
N GLY A 94 24.81 -4.17 14.34
CA GLY A 94 24.49 -2.86 13.80
C GLY A 94 25.11 -1.69 14.59
N ASN A 95 26.38 -1.79 14.95
CA ASN A 95 27.06 -0.75 15.75
C ASN A 95 27.72 0.31 14.84
N TRP A 96 26.93 1.22 14.26
CA TRP A 96 27.44 2.08 13.18
C TRP A 96 26.95 3.53 13.21
N THR A 97 26.73 4.13 14.37
CA THR A 97 26.90 5.59 14.42
C THR A 97 28.38 5.89 14.64
N ASP A 98 28.84 7.05 14.16
CA ASP A 98 30.21 7.51 14.40
C ASP A 98 30.47 7.82 15.90
N ARG A 99 29.52 7.50 16.79
CA ARG A 99 29.50 7.86 18.21
C ARG A 99 29.24 6.69 19.19
N GLY A 100 28.95 5.46 18.72
CA GLY A 100 28.89 4.27 19.59
C GLY A 100 27.73 3.29 19.32
N LEU A 101 27.47 2.42 20.30
CA LEU A 101 26.48 1.33 20.23
C LEU A 101 25.04 1.85 20.12
N VAL A 102 24.45 1.74 18.93
CA VAL A 102 23.01 1.86 18.74
C VAL A 102 22.36 0.52 19.08
N PRO A 103 21.38 0.47 20.00
CA PRO A 103 20.62 -0.74 20.26
C PRO A 103 19.99 -1.29 18.96
N PRO A 104 20.01 -2.61 18.75
CA PRO A 104 19.30 -3.21 17.62
C PRO A 104 17.80 -2.89 17.70
N ALA A 105 17.15 -2.65 16.57
CA ALA A 105 15.70 -2.47 16.50
C ALA A 105 14.99 -3.62 17.22
N GLY A 106 14.00 -3.33 18.08
CA GLY A 106 13.27 -4.34 18.85
C GLY A 106 14.01 -4.96 20.05
N VAL A 107 15.25 -4.56 20.36
CA VAL A 107 16.03 -5.07 21.50
C VAL A 107 16.12 -4.02 22.62
N GLY A 108 15.79 -4.41 23.87
CA GLY A 108 15.84 -3.54 25.06
C GLY A 108 14.47 -3.31 25.72
N ALA A 109 14.41 -2.55 26.81
CA ALA A 109 13.14 -2.16 27.44
C ALA A 109 12.39 -1.12 26.57
N PRO A 110 11.04 -1.06 26.58
CA PRO A 110 10.29 0.01 25.93
C PRO A 110 10.75 1.37 26.47
N ALA A 111 10.93 2.37 25.61
CA ALA A 111 11.26 3.75 26.02
C ALA A 111 10.18 4.41 26.90
N ALA A 112 9.05 3.72 27.13
CA ALA A 112 7.93 4.18 27.92
C ALA A 112 8.26 4.43 29.42
N ASP A 113 9.44 4.03 29.90
CA ASP A 113 9.87 4.27 31.29
C ASP A 113 11.11 5.18 31.42
N SER A 114 11.68 5.67 30.31
CA SER A 114 12.83 6.60 30.36
C SER A 114 12.44 8.08 30.35
N GLY A 115 11.15 8.41 30.20
CA GLY A 115 10.70 9.82 30.11
C GLY A 115 11.19 10.54 28.85
N GLU A 116 11.76 9.80 27.90
CA GLU A 116 12.31 10.32 26.66
C GLU A 116 11.21 10.43 25.61
N GLY A 117 10.76 11.66 25.32
CA GLY A 117 9.74 11.92 24.29
C GLY A 117 10.21 11.53 22.88
N GLU A 118 9.29 11.56 21.91
CA GLU A 118 9.52 11.19 20.49
C GLU A 118 10.71 11.92 19.80
N GLY A 119 11.28 12.96 20.43
CA GLY A 119 12.49 13.66 20.00
C GLY A 119 13.77 13.40 20.82
N GLN A 120 13.79 12.40 21.71
CA GLN A 120 14.95 12.09 22.57
C GLN A 120 15.70 10.81 22.19
N LYS A 121 15.14 9.96 21.30
CA LYS A 121 15.90 8.83 20.75
C LYS A 121 16.99 9.36 19.81
N GLY A 122 18.24 9.02 20.07
CA GLY A 122 19.36 9.34 19.17
C GLY A 122 19.26 8.66 17.78
N VAL A 123 18.40 7.64 17.65
CA VAL A 123 18.15 6.91 16.40
C VAL A 123 16.66 6.63 16.24
N SER A 124 16.13 6.91 15.05
CA SER A 124 14.79 6.51 14.63
C SER A 124 14.84 5.22 13.82
N THR A 125 13.86 4.33 14.05
CA THR A 125 13.69 3.07 13.34
C THR A 125 12.43 3.12 12.49
N PHE A 126 12.57 2.95 11.18
CA PHE A 126 11.45 2.91 10.24
C PHE A 126 11.26 1.52 9.69
N VAL A 127 10.01 1.08 9.55
CA VAL A 127 9.67 0.00 8.62
C VAL A 127 9.32 0.65 7.30
N TYR A 128 10.01 0.21 6.24
CA TYR A 128 9.83 0.70 4.88
C TYR A 128 9.33 -0.44 3.99
N GLY A 129 8.19 -0.19 3.34
CA GLY A 129 7.57 -1.06 2.35
C GLY A 129 7.27 -0.28 1.06
N SER A 130 7.10 -1.01 -0.04
CA SER A 130 6.65 -0.45 -1.32
C SER A 130 6.07 -1.57 -2.18
N ASP A 131 5.14 -1.26 -3.07
CA ASP A 131 4.61 -2.19 -4.05
C ASP A 131 3.94 -3.41 -3.38
N ILE A 132 3.16 -3.18 -2.32
CA ILE A 132 2.38 -4.24 -1.66
C ILE A 132 1.23 -4.75 -2.55
N HIS A 133 0.76 -3.94 -3.50
CA HIS A 133 -0.19 -4.33 -4.55
C HIS A 133 -1.40 -5.12 -4.02
N CYS A 134 -1.99 -4.64 -2.93
CA CYS A 134 -3.13 -5.25 -2.25
C CYS A 134 -2.90 -6.70 -1.77
N ASN A 135 -1.67 -7.08 -1.43
CA ASN A 135 -1.44 -8.32 -0.71
C ASN A 135 -1.78 -8.16 0.78
N ILE A 136 -3.04 -8.43 1.12
CA ILE A 136 -3.57 -8.29 2.49
C ILE A 136 -2.89 -9.24 3.50
N GLY A 137 -2.32 -10.36 3.05
CA GLY A 137 -1.58 -11.25 3.94
C GLY A 137 -0.22 -10.69 4.35
N MET A 138 0.49 -10.06 3.42
CA MET A 138 1.73 -9.33 3.72
C MET A 138 1.50 -8.09 4.58
N ALA A 139 0.30 -7.49 4.57
CA ALA A 139 -0.04 -6.42 5.51
C ALA A 139 0.10 -6.88 6.97
N ARG A 140 -0.31 -8.12 7.28
CA ARG A 140 -0.10 -8.75 8.60
C ARG A 140 1.37 -8.87 8.96
N VAL A 141 2.21 -9.21 7.98
CA VAL A 141 3.67 -9.29 8.14
C VAL A 141 4.28 -7.91 8.38
N VAL A 142 3.82 -6.88 7.66
CA VAL A 142 4.23 -5.48 7.88
C VAL A 142 3.90 -5.04 9.31
N GLY A 143 2.67 -5.27 9.76
CA GLY A 143 2.23 -5.00 11.13
C GLY A 143 3.08 -5.70 12.19
N ALA A 144 3.30 -7.01 12.03
CA ALA A 144 4.13 -7.79 12.95
C ALA A 144 5.58 -7.28 13.01
N VAL A 145 6.18 -6.89 11.88
CA VAL A 145 7.55 -6.33 11.90
C VAL A 145 7.56 -4.94 12.52
N ALA A 146 6.58 -4.08 12.24
CA ALA A 146 6.48 -2.76 12.87
C ALA A 146 6.40 -2.87 14.39
N GLU A 147 5.58 -3.80 14.90
CA GLU A 147 5.48 -4.08 16.33
C GLU A 147 6.79 -4.65 16.90
N MET A 148 7.31 -5.72 16.32
CA MET A 148 8.50 -6.41 16.85
C MET A 148 9.77 -5.56 16.77
N SER A 149 9.91 -4.71 15.75
CA SER A 149 11.01 -3.75 15.60
C SER A 149 10.87 -2.54 16.52
N ARG A 150 9.68 -2.31 17.09
CA ARG A 150 9.29 -1.08 17.77
C ARG A 150 9.57 0.14 16.90
N ALA A 151 9.08 0.06 15.66
CA ALA A 151 9.22 1.12 14.68
C ALA A 151 8.69 2.45 15.27
N ASP A 152 9.35 3.53 14.89
CA ASP A 152 8.95 4.90 15.17
C ASP A 152 8.05 5.45 14.06
N ALA A 153 8.06 4.83 12.87
CA ALA A 153 7.04 5.02 11.83
C ALA A 153 7.01 3.88 10.81
N TYR A 154 5.90 3.79 10.08
CA TYR A 154 5.80 3.06 8.81
C TYR A 154 5.88 4.05 7.64
N ILE A 155 6.80 3.80 6.70
CA ILE A 155 7.00 4.59 5.49
C ILE A 155 6.64 3.72 4.29
N ASP A 156 5.70 4.17 3.46
CA ASP A 156 5.23 3.46 2.27
C ASP A 156 5.67 4.17 0.98
N GLY A 157 6.37 3.43 0.12
CA GLY A 157 6.89 3.90 -1.17
C GLY A 157 5.85 3.94 -2.29
N GLY A 158 4.58 3.64 -2.01
CA GLY A 158 3.49 3.64 -2.97
C GLY A 158 3.23 2.28 -3.60
N ASP A 159 2.23 2.24 -4.47
CA ASP A 159 1.62 1.04 -5.04
C ASP A 159 1.05 0.12 -3.96
N ILE A 160 0.23 0.74 -3.08
CA ILE A 160 -0.62 0.01 -2.15
C ILE A 160 -1.72 -0.73 -2.89
N SER A 161 -2.31 -0.09 -3.89
CA SER A 161 -3.38 -0.68 -4.70
C SER A 161 -2.83 -1.37 -5.96
N MET A 162 -3.68 -2.16 -6.62
CA MET A 162 -3.33 -2.76 -7.93
C MET A 162 -3.76 -1.87 -9.10
N THR A 163 -4.81 -1.07 -8.92
CA THR A 163 -5.40 -0.24 -9.98
C THR A 163 -5.73 1.18 -9.52
N GLY A 164 -5.79 1.40 -8.20
CA GLY A 164 -6.12 2.70 -7.61
C GLY A 164 -7.59 3.04 -7.77
N THR A 165 -8.48 2.06 -7.73
CA THR A 165 -9.94 2.27 -7.65
C THR A 165 -10.36 2.54 -6.21
N SER A 166 -11.51 3.21 -6.00
CA SER A 166 -12.02 3.45 -4.64
C SER A 166 -12.38 2.17 -3.88
N ALA A 167 -12.69 1.08 -4.59
CA ALA A 167 -12.91 -0.23 -3.96
C ALA A 167 -11.63 -0.80 -3.33
N GLU A 168 -10.47 -0.47 -3.91
CA GLU A 168 -9.16 -0.88 -3.40
C GLU A 168 -8.66 -0.02 -2.25
N ASN A 169 -9.41 1.01 -1.81
CA ASN A 169 -9.13 1.68 -0.55
C ASN A 169 -9.12 0.69 0.63
N TYR A 170 -9.86 -0.42 0.51
CA TYR A 170 -9.79 -1.56 1.42
C TYR A 170 -8.36 -2.09 1.61
N CYS A 171 -7.53 -2.11 0.57
CA CYS A 171 -6.15 -2.56 0.67
C CYS A 171 -5.31 -1.66 1.60
N LEU A 172 -5.56 -0.34 1.55
CA LEU A 172 -4.94 0.61 2.46
C LEU A 172 -5.47 0.44 3.88
N ASP A 173 -6.78 0.25 4.05
CA ASP A 173 -7.40 0.04 5.35
C ASP A 173 -6.81 -1.19 6.05
N VAL A 174 -6.61 -2.30 5.32
CA VAL A 174 -5.98 -3.50 5.90
C VAL A 174 -4.55 -3.22 6.35
N VAL A 175 -3.74 -2.51 5.56
CA VAL A 175 -2.37 -2.13 6.00
C VAL A 175 -2.45 -1.23 7.23
N ASP A 176 -3.35 -0.25 7.25
CA ASP A 176 -3.51 0.67 8.37
C ASP A 176 -3.92 -0.04 9.67
N ASP A 177 -4.89 -0.96 9.58
CA ASP A 177 -5.45 -1.69 10.71
C ASP A 177 -4.45 -2.73 11.29
N GLU A 178 -3.52 -3.27 10.48
CA GLU A 178 -2.46 -4.17 10.95
C GLU A 178 -1.30 -3.42 11.65
N LEU A 179 -1.15 -2.11 11.41
CA LEU A 179 -0.09 -1.31 12.03
C LEU A 179 -0.44 -0.93 13.48
N PRO A 180 0.56 -0.82 14.39
CA PRO A 180 0.31 -0.37 15.77
C PRO A 180 -0.44 0.97 15.81
N GLU A 181 -1.47 1.07 16.66
CA GLU A 181 -2.47 2.16 16.66
C GLU A 181 -1.86 3.56 16.54
N LYS A 182 -0.83 3.86 17.34
CA LYS A 182 -0.18 5.18 17.43
C LYS A 182 1.03 5.36 16.53
N LEU A 183 1.36 4.36 15.70
CA LEU A 183 2.52 4.46 14.82
C LEU A 183 2.26 5.53 13.75
N PRO A 184 3.11 6.57 13.62
CA PRO A 184 3.04 7.47 12.49
C PRO A 184 3.20 6.75 11.15
N ARG A 185 2.47 7.21 10.13
CA ARG A 185 2.42 6.58 8.81
C ARG A 185 2.65 7.64 7.74
N MET A 186 3.40 7.28 6.70
CA MET A 186 3.70 8.16 5.56
C MET A 186 3.57 7.39 4.26
N ILE A 187 3.11 8.05 3.19
CA ILE A 187 3.02 7.47 1.86
C ILE A 187 3.31 8.49 0.75
N VAL A 188 3.91 8.02 -0.34
CA VAL A 188 3.87 8.67 -1.66
C VAL A 188 3.00 7.86 -2.62
N LYS A 189 2.32 8.55 -3.55
CA LYS A 189 1.51 7.88 -4.58
C LYS A 189 2.43 7.12 -5.54
N GLY A 190 2.20 5.82 -5.70
CA GLY A 190 2.80 5.06 -6.79
C GLY A 190 2.03 5.21 -8.12
N ASN A 191 2.46 4.52 -9.17
CA ASN A 191 1.76 4.58 -10.45
C ASN A 191 0.48 3.73 -10.48
N HIS A 192 0.37 2.66 -9.70
CA HIS A 192 -0.87 1.89 -9.55
C HIS A 192 -1.86 2.58 -8.61
N ASP A 193 -1.37 3.45 -7.71
CA ASP A 193 -2.22 4.30 -6.89
C ASP A 193 -2.83 5.48 -7.66
N SER A 194 -3.75 6.17 -7.00
CA SER A 194 -4.47 7.31 -7.54
C SER A 194 -4.59 8.45 -6.54
N MET A 195 -5.01 9.62 -7.03
CA MET A 195 -5.44 10.71 -6.14
C MET A 195 -6.55 10.29 -5.17
N GLU A 196 -7.37 9.29 -5.50
CA GLU A 196 -8.39 8.78 -4.58
C GLU A 196 -7.74 7.93 -3.48
N THR A 197 -6.75 7.11 -3.83
CA THR A 197 -5.96 6.32 -2.87
C THR A 197 -5.31 7.25 -1.84
N THR A 198 -4.65 8.33 -2.29
CA THR A 198 -4.00 9.28 -1.39
C THR A 198 -4.99 10.16 -0.63
N ARG A 199 -6.15 10.52 -1.20
CA ARG A 199 -7.23 11.18 -0.46
C ARG A 199 -7.73 10.31 0.68
N HIS A 200 -7.92 9.01 0.43
CA HIS A 200 -8.33 8.05 1.45
C HIS A 200 -7.28 7.89 2.55
N ALA A 201 -5.99 7.76 2.17
CA ALA A 201 -4.88 7.72 3.13
C ALA A 201 -4.89 8.92 4.11
N ARG A 202 -5.16 10.14 3.61
CA ARG A 202 -5.31 11.34 4.46
C ARG A 202 -6.46 11.21 5.46
N THR A 203 -7.57 10.58 5.07
CA THR A 203 -8.71 10.37 5.98
C THR A 203 -8.40 9.39 7.11
N ARG A 204 -7.44 8.47 6.88
CA ARG A 204 -6.84 7.59 7.88
C ARG A 204 -5.72 8.26 8.71
N GLY A 205 -5.42 9.53 8.45
CA GLY A 205 -4.40 10.29 9.18
C GLY A 205 -2.96 10.03 8.72
N TRP A 206 -2.75 9.42 7.55
CA TRP A 206 -1.40 9.24 7.00
C TRP A 206 -0.83 10.57 6.49
N ASN A 207 0.47 10.77 6.67
CA ASN A 207 1.20 11.84 6.02
C ASN A 207 1.37 11.50 4.54
N VAL A 208 0.65 12.19 3.67
CA VAL A 208 0.76 12.00 2.22
C VAL A 208 1.67 13.08 1.65
N LEU A 209 2.77 12.66 1.03
CA LEU A 209 3.70 13.57 0.36
C LEU A 209 3.33 13.74 -1.12
N GLU A 210 2.87 14.94 -1.47
CA GLU A 210 2.57 15.37 -2.84
C GLU A 210 3.31 16.68 -3.13
N ASP A 211 4.53 16.58 -3.66
CA ASP A 211 5.47 17.70 -3.87
C ASP A 211 5.68 18.54 -2.60
N SER A 212 5.88 17.84 -1.48
CA SER A 212 5.81 18.45 -0.14
C SER A 212 6.74 17.75 0.84
N THR A 213 6.96 18.38 2.00
CA THR A 213 7.71 17.81 3.11
C THR A 213 6.80 17.44 4.28
N ALA A 214 7.19 16.42 5.04
CA ALA A 214 6.66 16.16 6.37
C ALA A 214 7.75 15.55 7.27
N GLU A 215 7.71 15.87 8.55
CA GLU A 215 8.60 15.30 9.55
C GLU A 215 7.92 14.14 10.28
N VAL A 216 8.64 13.03 10.42
CA VAL A 216 8.20 11.89 11.24
C VAL A 216 9.36 11.35 12.04
N ALA A 217 9.15 11.16 13.35
CA ALA A 217 10.18 10.70 14.29
C ALA A 217 11.50 11.48 14.17
N GLY A 218 11.41 12.81 14.03
CA GLY A 218 12.59 13.68 13.93
C GLY A 218 13.33 13.64 12.59
N VAL A 219 12.77 13.01 11.55
CA VAL A 219 13.37 12.97 10.20
C VAL A 219 12.42 13.63 9.21
N THR A 220 12.91 14.61 8.46
CA THR A 220 12.13 15.33 7.45
C THR A 220 12.26 14.66 6.10
N PHE A 221 11.13 14.21 5.55
CA PHE A 221 11.06 13.64 4.23
C PHE A 221 10.55 14.66 3.22
N PHE A 222 11.09 14.65 2.01
CA PHE A 222 10.52 15.32 0.85
C PHE A 222 10.05 14.28 -0.16
N GLY A 223 8.81 14.37 -0.62
CA GLY A 223 8.25 13.36 -1.50
C GLY A 223 7.25 13.91 -2.49
N ALA A 224 7.05 13.13 -3.55
CA ALA A 224 6.20 13.47 -4.67
C ALA A 224 5.42 12.26 -5.16
N ALA A 225 4.26 12.55 -5.74
CA ALA A 225 3.44 11.55 -6.40
C ALA A 225 4.09 11.09 -7.72
N ASP A 226 3.98 9.81 -8.04
CA ASP A 226 4.30 9.35 -9.39
C ASP A 226 3.38 10.05 -10.40
N PRO A 227 3.91 10.71 -11.45
CA PRO A 227 3.09 11.45 -12.41
C PRO A 227 2.25 10.55 -13.33
N ARG A 228 2.41 9.23 -13.25
CA ARG A 228 1.70 8.24 -14.06
C ARG A 228 0.58 7.57 -13.27
N ARG A 229 -0.31 6.93 -14.02
CA ARG A 229 -1.41 6.09 -13.57
C ARG A 229 -1.46 4.83 -14.44
N THR A 230 -1.19 3.68 -13.85
CA THR A 230 -1.26 2.37 -14.48
C THR A 230 -2.50 1.66 -13.97
N VAL A 231 -3.47 1.49 -14.86
CA VAL A 231 -4.69 0.75 -14.55
C VAL A 231 -4.49 -0.69 -15.02
N PHE A 232 -4.71 -1.67 -14.13
CA PHE A 232 -4.49 -3.08 -14.46
C PHE A 232 -5.26 -3.49 -15.74
N GLY A 233 -4.58 -4.19 -16.65
CA GLY A 233 -5.15 -4.55 -17.96
C GLY A 233 -5.12 -3.43 -19.00
N SER A 234 -4.55 -2.26 -18.67
CA SER A 234 -4.30 -1.16 -19.60
C SER A 234 -2.85 -0.67 -19.50
N GLY A 235 -2.38 0.05 -20.52
CA GLY A 235 -1.05 0.68 -20.48
C GLY A 235 -0.98 1.88 -19.55
N PRO A 236 0.23 2.35 -19.19
CA PRO A 236 0.40 3.52 -18.35
C PRO A 236 -0.18 4.77 -19.03
N GLN A 237 -0.91 5.56 -18.24
CA GLN A 237 -1.44 6.87 -18.61
C GLN A 237 -0.76 7.94 -17.78
N LEU A 238 -0.70 9.17 -18.28
CA LEU A 238 -0.24 10.30 -17.46
C LEU A 238 -1.40 10.81 -16.62
N GLU A 239 -1.16 11.04 -15.32
CA GLU A 239 -2.10 11.74 -14.43
C GLU A 239 -1.83 13.25 -14.41
N THR A 240 -0.74 13.68 -15.05
CA THR A 240 -0.32 15.08 -15.20
C THR A 240 -0.03 15.42 -16.66
N ASP A 241 0.06 16.71 -16.99
CA ASP A 241 0.46 17.16 -18.33
C ASP A 241 1.97 16.99 -18.62
N LEU A 242 2.74 16.51 -17.64
CA LEU A 242 4.18 16.31 -17.77
C LEU A 242 4.50 14.84 -18.01
N THR A 243 5.48 14.58 -18.86
CA THR A 243 6.13 13.27 -18.90
C THR A 243 6.88 13.02 -17.58
N ALA A 244 7.17 11.75 -17.26
CA ALA A 244 7.95 11.40 -16.09
C ALA A 244 9.30 12.14 -16.04
N ASP A 245 9.98 12.29 -17.19
CA ASP A 245 11.24 13.02 -17.28
C ASP A 245 11.08 14.52 -17.01
N GLN A 246 10.05 15.15 -17.58
CA GLN A 246 9.78 16.57 -17.33
C GLN A 246 9.43 16.81 -15.86
N TYR A 247 8.64 15.92 -15.27
CA TYR A 247 8.31 15.95 -13.85
C TYR A 247 9.56 15.80 -12.99
N ALA A 248 10.44 14.85 -13.30
CA ALA A 248 11.69 14.63 -12.58
C ALA A 248 12.61 15.85 -12.58
N GLN A 249 12.68 16.60 -13.69
CA GLN A 249 13.46 17.85 -13.75
C GLN A 249 12.83 18.96 -12.90
N ARG A 250 11.49 19.09 -12.90
CA ARG A 250 10.79 20.04 -12.03
C ARG A 250 11.04 19.71 -10.55
N LEU A 251 10.89 18.44 -10.19
CA LEU A 251 11.03 17.97 -8.83
C LEU A 251 12.47 18.15 -8.31
N ARG A 252 13.48 17.96 -9.18
CA ARG A 252 14.87 18.32 -8.85
C ARG A 252 14.98 19.77 -8.40
N ASP A 253 14.40 20.71 -9.15
CA ASP A 253 14.49 22.13 -8.83
C ASP A 253 13.78 22.49 -7.52
N GLU A 254 12.71 21.77 -7.19
CA GLU A 254 12.02 21.89 -5.90
C GLU A 254 12.89 21.30 -4.76
N ALA A 255 13.45 20.11 -4.96
CA ALA A 255 14.35 19.47 -3.99
C ALA A 255 15.55 20.37 -3.66
N CYS A 256 16.17 21.03 -4.65
CA CYS A 256 17.30 21.93 -4.39
C CYS A 256 16.94 23.15 -3.50
N ARG A 257 15.65 23.46 -3.33
CA ARG A 257 15.15 24.58 -2.51
C ARG A 257 14.53 24.12 -1.20
N ALA A 258 14.18 22.83 -1.09
CA ALA A 258 13.58 22.24 0.09
C ALA A 258 14.67 21.91 1.11
N ASP A 259 14.34 22.05 2.39
CA ASP A 259 15.15 21.55 3.50
C ASP A 259 14.57 20.20 3.94
N PHE A 260 15.31 19.12 3.72
CA PHE A 260 14.88 17.76 4.01
C PHE A 260 16.07 16.81 4.16
N ASP A 261 15.84 15.67 4.79
CA ASP A 261 16.87 14.68 5.10
C ASP A 261 16.87 13.54 4.08
N ILE A 262 15.68 13.04 3.74
CA ILE A 262 15.50 11.87 2.86
C ILE A 262 14.42 12.15 1.82
N MET A 263 14.72 11.89 0.56
CA MET A 263 13.73 11.92 -0.52
C MET A 263 12.95 10.58 -0.54
N LEU A 264 11.62 10.65 -0.57
CA LEU A 264 10.75 9.48 -0.74
C LEU A 264 10.03 9.61 -2.08
N ILE A 265 10.26 8.68 -3.01
CA ILE A 265 9.68 8.72 -4.36
C ILE A 265 9.41 7.30 -4.83
N HIS A 266 8.25 7.04 -5.44
CA HIS A 266 7.93 5.70 -5.91
C HIS A 266 8.92 5.20 -6.99
N ASP A 267 9.05 5.89 -8.12
CA ASP A 267 9.95 5.50 -9.21
C ASP A 267 11.38 6.08 -9.02
N PRO A 268 12.42 5.23 -8.92
CA PRO A 268 13.81 5.68 -8.86
C PRO A 268 14.23 6.61 -10.01
N ALA A 269 13.63 6.49 -11.20
CA ALA A 269 13.92 7.34 -12.34
C ALA A 269 13.54 8.81 -12.07
N VAL A 270 12.45 9.05 -11.33
CA VAL A 270 11.98 10.40 -10.97
C VAL A 270 12.88 11.04 -9.92
N GLY A 271 13.39 10.28 -8.94
CA GLY A 271 14.36 10.77 -7.95
C GLY A 271 15.78 10.93 -8.48
N GLY A 272 16.11 10.30 -9.61
CA GLY A 272 17.46 10.25 -10.16
C GLY A 272 18.12 11.61 -10.42
N PRO A 273 17.45 12.59 -11.07
CA PRO A 273 18.00 13.93 -11.26
C PRO A 273 18.37 14.67 -9.95
N SER A 274 17.58 14.50 -8.89
CA SER A 274 17.84 15.11 -7.57
C SER A 274 19.11 14.55 -6.92
N LEU A 275 19.30 13.22 -6.97
CA LEU A 275 20.52 12.57 -6.49
C LEU A 275 21.76 12.96 -7.31
N ARG A 276 21.65 13.00 -8.64
CA ARG A 276 22.76 13.35 -9.53
C ARG A 276 23.22 14.81 -9.39
N SER A 277 22.31 15.71 -9.09
CA SER A 277 22.60 17.15 -8.90
C SER A 277 23.05 17.49 -7.47
N GLY A 278 23.04 16.53 -6.55
CA GLY A 278 23.34 16.77 -5.13
C GLY A 278 22.22 17.49 -4.38
N CYS A 279 21.04 17.60 -4.96
CA CYS A 279 19.87 18.20 -4.33
C CYS A 279 19.10 17.23 -3.42
N ALA A 280 19.42 15.93 -3.48
CA ALA A 280 19.04 14.94 -2.48
C ALA A 280 20.27 14.16 -2.05
N ALA A 281 20.49 14.04 -0.73
CA ALA A 281 21.57 13.23 -0.18
C ALA A 281 21.19 11.73 -0.17
N TYR A 282 19.95 11.42 0.19
CA TYR A 282 19.42 10.05 0.26
C TYR A 282 18.07 9.98 -0.45
N ALA A 283 17.79 8.86 -1.11
CA ALA A 283 16.46 8.57 -1.65
C ALA A 283 16.03 7.12 -1.36
N LEU A 284 14.77 6.97 -0.96
CA LEU A 284 14.07 5.70 -0.83
C LEU A 284 13.01 5.60 -1.93
N SER A 285 12.97 4.45 -2.61
CA SER A 285 12.05 4.21 -3.72
C SER A 285 11.64 2.74 -3.86
N GLY A 286 10.75 2.44 -4.82
CA GLY A 286 10.24 1.11 -5.13
C GLY A 286 10.11 0.90 -6.64
N HIS A 287 8.89 0.58 -7.11
CA HIS A 287 8.46 0.50 -8.52
C HIS A 287 9.04 -0.68 -9.33
N TRP A 288 10.32 -1.01 -9.16
CA TRP A 288 11.00 -2.00 -9.99
C TRP A 288 10.74 -3.45 -9.59
N HIS A 289 10.08 -3.67 -8.44
CA HIS A 289 9.89 -4.98 -7.82
C HIS A 289 11.21 -5.76 -7.67
N ARG A 290 12.30 -5.02 -7.52
CA ARG A 290 13.65 -5.55 -7.40
C ARG A 290 14.47 -4.63 -6.53
N ARG A 291 15.05 -5.20 -5.47
CA ARG A 291 15.94 -4.47 -4.57
C ARG A 291 17.20 -3.98 -5.29
N VAL A 292 17.56 -2.72 -5.06
CA VAL A 292 18.84 -2.13 -5.46
C VAL A 292 19.42 -1.33 -4.30
N GLY A 293 20.72 -1.54 -4.03
CA GLY A 293 21.42 -0.82 -2.97
C GLY A 293 21.12 -1.34 -1.54
N PRO A 294 21.41 -0.53 -0.50
CA PRO A 294 21.79 0.89 -0.60
C PRO A 294 23.12 1.10 -1.32
N GLU A 295 23.18 2.03 -2.27
CA GLU A 295 24.36 2.28 -3.10
C GLU A 295 24.52 3.77 -3.43
N ASN A 296 25.76 4.20 -3.68
CA ASN A 296 26.02 5.54 -4.21
C ASN A 296 25.44 5.67 -5.62
N PHE A 297 24.71 6.74 -5.89
CA PHE A 297 24.15 7.04 -7.21
C PHE A 297 24.18 8.55 -7.48
N GLY A 298 24.92 8.96 -8.50
CA GLY A 298 25.26 10.38 -8.64
C GLY A 298 25.97 10.86 -7.38
N SER A 299 25.58 12.03 -6.86
CA SER A 299 26.17 12.57 -5.63
C SER A 299 25.50 12.10 -4.33
N GLY A 300 24.36 11.43 -4.43
CA GLY A 300 23.64 10.87 -3.29
C GLY A 300 23.80 9.37 -3.13
N THR A 301 22.99 8.82 -2.23
CA THR A 301 22.82 7.40 -1.99
C THR A 301 21.36 7.02 -2.24
N ARG A 302 21.11 5.93 -2.97
CA ARG A 302 19.76 5.42 -3.20
C ARG A 302 19.56 4.06 -2.58
N TYR A 303 18.33 3.79 -2.17
CA TYR A 303 17.84 2.46 -1.86
C TYR A 303 16.50 2.24 -2.57
N VAL A 304 16.45 1.22 -3.42
CA VAL A 304 15.21 0.78 -4.08
C VAL A 304 14.75 -0.49 -3.38
N SER A 305 13.59 -0.45 -2.75
CA SER A 305 12.95 -1.64 -2.18
C SER A 305 12.50 -2.58 -3.30
N SER A 306 12.46 -3.88 -3.00
CA SER A 306 11.69 -4.82 -3.82
C SER A 306 10.19 -4.66 -3.53
N THR A 307 9.38 -5.58 -4.06
CA THR A 307 7.94 -5.64 -3.79
C THR A 307 7.64 -6.21 -2.40
N THR A 308 6.86 -5.48 -1.60
CA THR A 308 6.34 -5.96 -0.31
C THR A 308 5.21 -6.97 -0.47
N GLY A 309 4.54 -7.01 -1.62
CA GLY A 309 3.46 -7.96 -1.91
C GLY A 309 3.92 -9.23 -2.63
N GLY A 310 5.18 -9.31 -3.08
CA GLY A 310 5.62 -10.39 -3.97
C GLY A 310 4.90 -10.34 -5.32
N ALA A 311 4.65 -9.13 -5.83
CA ALA A 311 3.92 -8.87 -7.07
C ALA A 311 4.80 -9.14 -8.30
N LEU A 312 4.30 -9.97 -9.23
CA LEU A 312 4.86 -10.08 -10.57
C LEU A 312 4.22 -9.05 -11.51
N ALA A 313 4.96 -8.62 -12.52
CA ALA A 313 4.40 -7.79 -13.58
C ALA A 313 3.16 -8.47 -14.20
N ASN A 314 2.04 -7.75 -14.25
CA ASN A 314 0.76 -8.19 -14.78
C ASN A 314 0.11 -9.40 -14.07
N ALA A 315 0.44 -9.64 -12.80
CA ALA A 315 -0.20 -10.67 -11.99
C ALA A 315 -1.06 -10.07 -10.89
N LEU A 316 -2.14 -10.77 -10.52
CA LEU A 316 -2.86 -10.48 -9.28
C LEU A 316 -2.02 -10.91 -8.07
N THR A 317 -1.92 -10.02 -7.09
CA THR A 317 -1.17 -10.24 -5.85
C THR A 317 -2.00 -10.78 -4.67
N PRO A 318 -3.35 -10.69 -4.62
CA PRO A 318 -4.11 -11.39 -3.58
C PRO A 318 -3.81 -12.89 -3.56
N GLY A 319 -3.77 -13.47 -2.36
CA GLY A 319 -3.43 -14.88 -2.16
C GLY A 319 -1.94 -15.12 -1.91
N PRO A 320 -1.49 -16.38 -2.03
CA PRO A 320 -0.09 -16.74 -1.85
C PRO A 320 0.86 -16.01 -2.81
N LEU A 321 2.05 -15.70 -2.31
CA LEU A 321 3.10 -14.98 -3.01
C LEU A 321 3.45 -15.60 -4.38
N LYS A 322 3.66 -14.74 -5.38
CA LYS A 322 4.08 -15.17 -6.73
C LYS A 322 5.58 -15.09 -6.94
N MET A 323 6.25 -14.23 -6.17
CA MET A 323 7.69 -14.14 -6.04
C MET A 323 8.04 -13.77 -4.60
N ASN A 324 9.33 -13.66 -4.29
CA ASN A 324 9.75 -13.22 -2.97
C ASN A 324 9.18 -11.81 -2.67
N ALA A 325 8.57 -11.68 -1.50
CA ALA A 325 8.16 -10.40 -0.92
C ALA A 325 9.24 -9.89 0.02
N GLU A 326 9.43 -8.58 0.08
CA GLU A 326 10.42 -7.96 0.96
C GLU A 326 9.89 -6.72 1.67
N LEU A 327 10.33 -6.56 2.92
CA LEU A 327 10.20 -5.31 3.66
C LEU A 327 11.54 -4.97 4.33
N SER A 328 11.72 -3.71 4.67
CA SER A 328 13.00 -3.18 5.15
C SER A 328 12.82 -2.53 6.52
N ILE A 329 13.78 -2.74 7.42
CA ILE A 329 13.93 -1.94 8.64
C ILE A 329 15.09 -1.00 8.41
N ILE A 330 14.85 0.31 8.42
CA ILE A 330 15.86 1.36 8.20
C ILE A 330 16.08 2.12 9.50
N ARG A 331 17.34 2.32 9.88
CA ARG A 331 17.69 3.16 11.04
C ARG A 331 18.28 4.49 10.58
N VAL A 332 17.87 5.59 11.20
CA VAL A 332 18.33 6.95 10.90
C VAL A 332 18.86 7.61 12.16
N ASP A 333 20.03 8.21 12.08
CA ASP A 333 20.60 9.02 13.16
C ASP A 333 19.87 10.37 13.23
N ASN A 334 19.22 10.67 14.36
CA ASN A 334 18.42 11.88 14.50
C ASN A 334 19.24 13.16 14.69
N GLU A 335 20.54 13.07 14.96
CA GLU A 335 21.41 14.23 15.06
C GLU A 335 22.03 14.57 13.71
N THR A 336 22.56 13.57 13.01
CA THR A 336 23.16 13.78 11.67
C THR A 336 22.14 13.76 10.55
N LYS A 337 20.91 13.29 10.83
CA LYS A 337 19.81 13.07 9.89
C LYS A 337 20.12 12.07 8.77
N ARG A 338 21.05 11.15 9.00
CA ARG A 338 21.54 10.20 7.99
C ARG A 338 20.99 8.80 8.22
N PRO A 339 20.53 8.10 7.16
CA PRO A 339 20.37 6.65 7.20
C PRO A 339 21.67 5.98 7.62
N ILE A 340 21.59 5.10 8.62
CA ILE A 340 22.70 4.33 9.16
C ILE A 340 22.81 3.02 8.40
N ASP A 341 21.77 2.19 8.48
CA ASP A 341 21.73 0.87 7.87
C ASP A 341 20.29 0.40 7.62
N VAL A 342 20.20 -0.68 6.84
CA VAL A 342 18.95 -1.38 6.53
C VAL A 342 19.10 -2.87 6.82
N GLN A 343 18.06 -3.47 7.40
CA GLN A 343 17.90 -4.92 7.51
C GLN A 343 16.72 -5.36 6.65
N ILE A 344 16.95 -6.35 5.80
CA ILE A 344 15.96 -6.86 4.85
C ILE A 344 15.31 -8.11 5.41
N ILE A 345 13.99 -8.18 5.32
CA ILE A 345 13.20 -9.37 5.63
C ILE A 345 12.59 -9.84 4.31
N THR A 346 12.85 -11.09 3.97
CA THR A 346 12.36 -11.74 2.75
C THR A 346 11.39 -12.84 3.13
N VAL A 347 10.18 -12.82 2.57
CA VAL A 347 9.20 -13.90 2.62
C VAL A 347 9.16 -14.58 1.25
N THR A 348 9.32 -15.89 1.21
CA THR A 348 9.34 -16.66 -0.03
C THR A 348 7.97 -17.32 -0.32
N PRO A 349 7.67 -17.67 -1.58
CA PRO A 349 6.46 -18.43 -1.91
C PRO A 349 6.32 -19.80 -1.23
N ASP A 350 7.41 -20.37 -0.69
CA ASP A 350 7.40 -21.59 0.12
C ASP A 350 7.32 -21.33 1.63
N LYS A 351 6.79 -20.15 2.03
CA LYS A 351 6.50 -19.74 3.41
C LYS A 351 7.74 -19.57 4.31
N LYS A 352 8.94 -19.55 3.73
CA LYS A 352 10.16 -19.29 4.50
C LYS A 352 10.33 -17.80 4.71
N VAL A 353 10.83 -17.46 5.90
CA VAL A 353 11.25 -16.11 6.23
C VAL A 353 12.76 -16.09 6.40
N GLN A 354 13.42 -15.07 5.86
CA GLN A 354 14.85 -14.83 6.03
C GLN A 354 15.05 -13.39 6.47
N ILE A 355 15.83 -13.18 7.53
CA ILE A 355 16.21 -11.85 8.01
C ILE A 355 17.71 -11.66 7.76
N ALA A 356 18.06 -10.79 6.83
CA ALA A 356 19.43 -10.57 6.39
C ALA A 356 20.27 -9.84 7.47
N PRO A 357 21.61 -9.93 7.38
CA PRO A 357 22.49 -9.01 8.11
C PRO A 357 22.18 -7.54 7.77
N TRP A 358 22.44 -6.65 8.72
CA TRP A 358 22.35 -5.20 8.48
C TRP A 358 23.37 -4.75 7.43
N VAL A 359 22.93 -3.89 6.51
CA VAL A 359 23.74 -3.30 5.45
C VAL A 359 23.82 -1.79 5.66
N ARG A 360 25.03 -1.24 5.78
CA ARG A 360 25.25 0.19 5.99
C ARG A 360 24.90 1.00 4.75
N PHE A 361 24.24 2.14 4.93
CA PHE A 361 24.10 3.14 3.87
C PHE A 361 25.47 3.79 3.63
N PRO A 362 25.97 3.81 2.38
CA PRO A 362 27.19 4.54 2.08
C PRO A 362 26.95 6.04 2.20
N GLU A 363 27.99 6.77 2.61
CA GLU A 363 27.94 8.23 2.64
C GLU A 363 27.84 8.81 1.21
N PRO A 364 26.98 9.83 0.98
CA PRO A 364 26.89 10.56 -0.27
C PRO A 364 28.26 11.05 -0.76
N ARG A 365 28.49 10.99 -2.08
CA ARG A 365 29.76 11.40 -2.69
C ARG A 365 29.70 12.83 -3.21
N PRO A 366 30.63 13.73 -2.82
CA PRO A 366 30.67 15.07 -3.37
C PRO A 366 30.82 15.09 -4.90
N LEU A 367 30.15 16.04 -5.56
CA LEU A 367 30.20 16.24 -7.03
C LEU A 367 31.62 16.34 -7.61
N VAL A 368 32.58 16.89 -6.84
CA VAL A 368 33.97 17.13 -7.27
C VAL A 368 34.80 15.83 -7.34
N GLY A 369 34.27 14.70 -6.84
CA GLY A 369 34.98 13.42 -6.77
C GLY A 369 34.55 12.37 -7.80
N GLN A 370 33.71 12.71 -8.78
CA GLN A 370 33.17 11.72 -9.73
C GLN A 370 33.85 11.79 -11.11
N PRO A 371 34.40 10.67 -11.63
CA PRO A 371 34.72 10.56 -13.05
C PRO A 371 33.43 10.74 -13.89
N PRO A 372 33.51 11.22 -15.13
CA PRO A 372 32.34 11.29 -16.01
C PRO A 372 31.71 9.91 -16.13
N ALA A 373 30.40 9.82 -15.91
CA ALA A 373 29.64 8.59 -16.11
C ALA A 373 29.46 8.37 -17.62
N ASP A 374 29.96 7.25 -18.13
CA ASP A 374 29.53 6.76 -19.44
C ASP A 374 28.07 6.31 -19.28
N GLU A 375 27.13 7.08 -19.85
CA GLU A 375 25.75 6.65 -19.95
C GLU A 375 25.67 5.40 -20.85
N PRO A 376 25.04 4.30 -20.42
CA PRO A 376 24.68 3.26 -21.34
C PRO A 376 23.62 3.82 -22.31
N VAL A 377 24.01 3.95 -23.57
CA VAL A 377 23.09 4.19 -24.69
C VAL A 377 22.11 3.02 -24.72
N GLY A 378 20.82 3.35 -24.60
CA GLY A 378 19.76 2.37 -24.37
C GLY A 378 19.61 1.29 -25.44
N GLU A 379 19.05 0.16 -24.99
CA GLU A 379 18.17 -0.72 -25.76
C GLU A 379 16.89 -0.98 -24.97
#